data_AF-A0A7V0P5F2-F1
#
_entry.id   AF-A0A7V0P5F2-F1
#
_cell.length_a   1.000
_cell.length_b   1.000
_cell.length_c   1.000
_cell.angle_alpha   90.00
_cell.angle_beta   90.00
_cell.angle_gamma   90.00
#
_symmetry.space_group_name_H-M   'P 1'
#
loop_
_entity.id
_entity.type
_entity.pdbx_description
1 polymer ?
#
loop_
_entity_poly.entity_id
_entity_poly.type
_entity_poly.pdbx_seq_one_letter_code
_entity_poly.pdbx_strand_id
1 'polypeptide(L)'
;MKLPEIAIKVGCPQWICKKCGKARERIAKTEYDVLRKSRIQDQPKQKMRKDNFGFTKGAVARSKHYTLGWTDCRCRAGWEPGIVLDPFMGAGTTAVAAERLGRKWIGIELSEPYCSMAEERIKRETQQLKLFRE
;
A
#
# COMPACT_ATOMS: atom_id res chain seq x y z
N MET A 1 12.54 -6.22 -6.99
CA MET A 1 12.43 -4.80 -6.56
C MET A 1 11.22 -4.65 -5.64
N LYS A 2 11.39 -4.77 -4.32
CA LYS A 2 10.25 -4.65 -3.37
C LYS A 2 10.26 -3.34 -2.58
N LEU A 3 11.44 -2.77 -2.34
CA LEU A 3 11.58 -1.64 -1.40
C LEU A 3 10.89 -0.35 -1.91
N PRO A 4 11.15 0.14 -3.13
CA PRO A 4 10.49 1.36 -3.62
C PRO A 4 8.98 1.16 -3.78
N GLU A 5 8.53 -0.04 -4.14
CA GLU A 5 7.09 -0.33 -4.24
C GLU A 5 6.37 -0.22 -2.90
N ILE A 6 7.00 -0.63 -1.79
CA ILE A 6 6.41 -0.49 -0.45
C ILE A 6 6.28 0.99 -0.09
N ALA A 7 7.34 1.78 -0.30
CA ALA A 7 7.32 3.21 -0.04
C ALA A 7 6.22 3.91 -0.85
N ILE A 8 6.11 3.61 -2.14
CA ILE A 8 5.08 4.17 -3.02
C ILE A 8 3.67 3.75 -2.59
N LYS A 9 3.46 2.48 -2.22
CA LYS A 9 2.14 1.99 -1.77
C LYS A 9 1.65 2.67 -0.49
N VAL A 10 2.56 3.06 0.40
CA VAL A 10 2.22 3.72 1.67
C VAL A 10 2.12 5.24 1.51
N GLY A 11 3.02 5.85 0.73
CA GLY A 11 3.15 7.30 0.66
C GLY A 11 2.47 7.98 -0.53
N CYS A 12 2.20 7.26 -1.62
CA CYS A 12 1.65 7.85 -2.85
C CYS A 12 0.27 7.26 -3.18
N PRO A 13 -0.80 8.08 -3.12
CA PRO A 13 -2.15 7.59 -3.35
C PRO A 13 -2.32 7.11 -4.80
N GLN A 14 -3.05 6.01 -4.96
CA GLN A 14 -3.31 5.44 -6.29
C GLN A 14 -4.28 6.30 -7.11
N TRP A 15 -5.19 7.01 -6.45
CA TRP A 15 -6.18 7.86 -7.10
C TRP A 15 -6.34 9.19 -6.36
N ILE A 16 -6.24 10.27 -7.12
CA ILE A 16 -6.44 11.65 -6.69
C ILE A 16 -7.58 12.25 -7.51
N CYS A 17 -8.48 12.98 -6.87
CA CYS A 17 -9.57 13.64 -7.57
C CYS A 17 -9.04 14.76 -8.45
N LYS A 18 -9.38 14.73 -9.76
CA LYS A 18 -8.97 15.77 -10.73
C LYS A 18 -9.48 17.18 -10.40
N LYS A 19 -10.52 17.32 -9.56
CA LYS A 19 -11.10 18.62 -9.19
C LYS A 19 -10.60 19.16 -7.85
N CYS A 20 -10.63 18.33 -6.80
CA CYS A 20 -10.36 18.79 -5.43
C CYS A 20 -9.03 18.31 -4.85
N GLY A 21 -8.27 17.49 -5.58
CA GLY A 21 -6.98 16.97 -5.10
C GLY A 21 -7.05 15.96 -3.95
N LYS A 22 -8.26 15.60 -3.47
CA LYS A 22 -8.40 14.60 -2.41
C LYS A 22 -8.02 13.22 -2.92
N ALA A 23 -7.19 12.52 -2.16
CA ALA A 23 -6.85 11.13 -2.39
C ALA A 23 -8.00 10.19 -2.03
N ARG A 24 -8.14 9.08 -2.76
CA ARG A 24 -8.97 7.95 -2.32
C ARG A 24 -8.21 7.13 -1.30
N GLU A 25 -8.84 6.90 -0.16
CA GLU A 25 -8.32 6.06 0.91
C GLU A 25 -9.03 4.71 0.89
N ARG A 26 -8.29 3.66 1.26
CA ARG A 26 -8.79 2.30 1.29
C ARG A 26 -9.76 2.13 2.46
N ILE A 27 -11.00 1.74 2.18
CA ILE A 27 -11.98 1.36 3.21
C ILE A 27 -11.71 -0.11 3.56
N ALA A 28 -11.20 -0.35 4.78
CA ALA A 28 -10.82 -1.68 5.24
C ALA A 28 -11.76 -2.20 6.34
N LYS A 29 -12.01 -3.51 6.33
CA LYS A 29 -12.73 -4.23 7.38
C LYS A 29 -11.84 -5.35 7.91
N THR A 30 -11.77 -5.48 9.23
CA THR A 30 -11.08 -6.60 9.88
C THR A 30 -12.11 -7.45 10.62
N GLU A 31 -12.08 -8.76 10.38
CA GLU A 31 -12.88 -9.75 11.09
C GLU A 31 -11.95 -10.68 11.87
N TYR A 32 -12.38 -11.16 13.03
CA TYR A 32 -11.59 -12.01 13.91
C TYR A 32 -12.27 -13.35 14.11
N ASP A 33 -11.60 -14.43 13.72
CA ASP A 33 -12.03 -15.80 14.00
C ASP A 33 -11.29 -16.33 15.24
N VAL A 34 -12.00 -16.78 16.28
CA VAL A 34 -11.36 -17.41 17.44
C VAL A 34 -10.99 -18.85 17.09
N LEU A 35 -9.69 -19.18 17.03
CA LEU A 35 -9.22 -20.47 16.51
C LEU A 35 -9.15 -21.59 17.56
N ARG A 36 -9.00 -21.27 18.85
CA ARG A 36 -9.00 -22.28 19.93
C ARG A 36 -9.51 -21.65 21.24
N LYS A 37 -10.54 -22.26 21.83
CA LYS A 37 -10.68 -22.28 23.30
C LYS A 37 -9.70 -23.35 23.78
N SER A 38 -8.68 -22.98 24.54
CA SER A 38 -7.88 -23.99 25.24
C SER A 38 -8.83 -24.84 26.10
N ARG A 39 -8.85 -26.17 25.91
CA ARG A 39 -9.37 -27.09 26.93
C ARG A 39 -8.42 -26.98 28.12
N ILE A 40 -8.70 -26.08 29.04
CA ILE A 40 -8.10 -26.12 30.37
C ILE A 40 -8.88 -27.20 31.11
N GLN A 41 -8.27 -28.37 31.33
CA GLN A 41 -8.79 -29.35 32.29
C GLN A 41 -8.83 -28.68 33.67
N ASP A 42 -9.95 -28.89 34.36
CA ASP A 42 -10.32 -28.28 35.63
C ASP A 42 -9.16 -28.23 36.65
N GLN A 43 -8.69 -27.01 36.96
CA GLN A 43 -7.97 -26.72 38.20
C GLN A 43 -8.64 -25.53 38.92
N PRO A 44 -8.64 -25.52 40.26
CA PRO A 44 -9.62 -24.80 41.04
C PRO A 44 -9.49 -23.28 40.95
N LYS A 45 -10.66 -22.63 40.90
CA LYS A 45 -10.91 -21.21 40.67
C LYS A 45 -10.14 -20.30 41.65
N GLN A 46 -9.02 -19.71 41.23
CA GLN A 46 -8.52 -18.47 41.83
C GLN A 46 -9.08 -17.26 41.07
N LYS A 47 -9.66 -16.33 41.83
CA LYS A 47 -10.39 -15.13 41.37
C LYS A 47 -9.49 -14.26 40.48
N MET A 48 -9.70 -14.30 39.15
CA MET A 48 -9.03 -13.39 38.22
C MET A 48 -9.78 -12.05 38.13
N ARG A 49 -9.01 -10.96 38.18
CA ARG A 49 -9.44 -9.60 37.86
C ARG A 49 -9.93 -9.58 36.39
N LYS A 50 -11.09 -8.96 36.17
CA LYS A 50 -11.67 -8.76 34.82
C LYS A 50 -10.94 -7.61 34.14
N ASP A 51 -10.07 -7.92 33.20
CA ASP A 51 -9.55 -6.91 32.27
C ASP A 51 -10.63 -6.63 31.21
N ASN A 52 -10.84 -5.36 30.86
CA ASN A 52 -11.95 -4.85 30.04
C ASN A 52 -11.93 -5.27 28.55
N PHE A 53 -11.07 -6.21 28.16
CA PHE A 53 -11.00 -6.73 26.81
C PHE A 53 -11.29 -8.23 26.89
N GLY A 54 -12.45 -8.65 26.39
CA GLY A 54 -13.01 -10.00 26.54
C GLY A 54 -12.26 -11.11 25.81
N PHE A 55 -10.94 -11.16 25.91
CA PHE A 55 -10.10 -12.24 25.42
C PHE A 55 -9.52 -12.99 26.61
N THR A 56 -9.89 -14.26 26.75
CA THR A 56 -9.26 -15.19 27.69
C THR A 56 -7.77 -15.31 27.36
N LYS A 57 -6.88 -15.19 28.36
CA LYS A 57 -5.45 -15.48 28.22
C LYS A 57 -5.27 -16.81 27.48
N GLY A 58 -4.59 -16.78 26.32
CA GLY A 58 -4.34 -17.95 25.48
C GLY A 58 -5.29 -18.16 24.28
N ALA A 59 -6.27 -17.27 24.06
CA ALA A 59 -7.07 -17.30 22.83
C ALA A 59 -6.24 -16.81 21.64
N VAL A 60 -5.93 -17.71 20.69
CA VAL A 60 -5.38 -17.34 19.38
C VAL A 60 -6.55 -16.97 18.48
N ALA A 61 -6.58 -15.71 18.01
CA ALA A 61 -7.55 -15.24 17.04
C ALA A 61 -6.87 -14.99 15.69
N ARG A 62 -7.50 -15.47 14.60
CA ARG A 62 -7.06 -15.16 13.23
C ARG A 62 -7.74 -13.88 12.77
N SER A 63 -6.97 -12.87 12.36
CA SER A 63 -7.54 -11.71 11.68
C SER A 63 -7.65 -11.96 10.18
N LYS A 64 -8.82 -11.67 9.60
CA LYS A 64 -9.04 -11.56 8.16
C LYS A 64 -9.22 -10.09 7.81
N HIS A 65 -8.46 -9.59 6.84
CA HIS A 65 -8.52 -8.20 6.41
C HIS A 65 -9.11 -8.12 5.00
N TYR A 66 -10.14 -7.31 4.85
CA TYR A 66 -10.87 -7.10 3.60
C TYR A 66 -10.74 -5.66 3.15
N THR A 67 -10.65 -5.47 1.83
CA THR A 67 -10.81 -4.15 1.21
C THR A 67 -12.25 -4.05 0.71
N LEU A 68 -13.06 -3.21 1.35
CA LEU A 68 -14.47 -3.00 0.96
C LEU A 68 -14.60 -2.05 -0.23
N GLY A 69 -13.61 -1.19 -0.45
CA GLY A 69 -13.61 -0.22 -1.52
C GLY A 69 -12.72 0.96 -1.20
N TRP A 70 -13.10 2.12 -1.76
CA TRP A 70 -12.31 3.34 -1.73
C TRP A 70 -13.21 4.54 -1.44
N THR A 71 -12.74 5.49 -0.64
CA THR A 71 -13.49 6.71 -0.31
C THR A 71 -13.86 7.50 -1.57
N ASP A 72 -14.96 8.27 -1.52
CA ASP A 72 -15.42 9.10 -2.64
C ASP A 72 -15.59 10.55 -2.21
N CYS A 73 -15.07 11.49 -3.01
CA CYS A 73 -15.12 12.92 -2.72
C CYS A 73 -16.33 13.64 -3.33
N ARG A 74 -17.23 12.90 -4.01
CA ARG A 74 -18.47 13.38 -4.65
C ARG A 74 -18.31 14.44 -5.74
N CYS A 75 -17.08 14.78 -6.14
CA CYS A 75 -16.83 15.78 -7.19
C CYS A 75 -17.21 15.32 -8.59
N ARG A 76 -17.35 14.00 -8.83
CA ARG A 76 -17.67 13.39 -10.14
C ARG A 76 -16.77 13.86 -11.30
N ALA A 77 -15.54 14.27 -11.00
CA ALA A 77 -14.58 14.77 -11.98
C ALA A 77 -13.60 13.70 -12.50
N GLY A 78 -13.82 12.43 -12.15
CA GLY A 78 -12.87 11.35 -12.38
C GLY A 78 -11.64 11.41 -11.46
N TRP A 79 -10.72 10.49 -11.72
CA TRP A 79 -9.55 10.23 -10.89
C TRP A 79 -8.30 10.17 -11.74
N GLU A 80 -7.16 10.54 -11.17
CA GLU A 80 -5.85 10.37 -11.78
C GLU A 80 -4.84 9.76 -10.80
N PRO A 81 -3.75 9.15 -11.29
CA PRO A 81 -2.72 8.61 -10.42
C PRO A 81 -1.96 9.69 -9.63
N GLY A 82 -1.54 9.35 -8.42
CA GLY A 82 -0.57 10.15 -7.68
C GLY A 82 0.80 10.22 -8.37
N ILE A 83 1.57 11.25 -8.00
CA ILE A 83 2.90 11.54 -8.55
C ILE A 83 3.95 11.25 -7.46
N VAL A 84 4.97 10.46 -7.80
CA VAL A 84 6.15 10.21 -6.96
C VAL A 84 7.28 11.15 -7.37
N LEU A 85 7.85 11.89 -6.44
CA LEU A 85 9.08 12.66 -6.66
C LEU A 85 10.27 11.90 -6.09
N ASP A 86 11.31 11.71 -6.90
CA ASP A 86 12.61 11.21 -6.44
C ASP A 86 13.73 12.19 -6.82
N PRO A 87 14.27 12.94 -5.84
CA PRO A 87 15.33 13.92 -6.10
C PRO A 87 16.71 13.29 -6.30
N PHE A 88 16.86 11.97 -6.09
CA PHE A 88 18.10 11.22 -6.24
C PHE A 88 17.83 9.94 -7.04
N MET A 89 17.35 10.12 -8.28
CA MET A 89 16.80 9.04 -9.11
C MET A 89 17.81 7.92 -9.38
N GLY A 90 19.12 8.22 -9.38
CA GLY A 90 20.19 7.26 -9.61
C GLY A 90 19.93 6.45 -10.87
N ALA A 91 19.93 5.12 -10.75
CA ALA A 91 19.67 4.20 -11.86
C ALA A 91 18.17 3.98 -12.19
N GLY A 92 17.25 4.86 -11.78
CA GLY A 92 15.85 4.82 -12.22
C GLY A 92 14.94 3.81 -11.51
N THR A 93 15.35 3.22 -10.38
CA THR A 93 14.59 2.14 -9.72
C THR A 93 13.21 2.61 -9.23
N THR A 94 13.11 3.84 -8.72
CA THR A 94 11.87 4.43 -8.22
C THR A 94 10.86 4.66 -9.35
N ALA A 95 11.32 5.18 -10.50
CA ALA A 95 10.50 5.36 -11.69
C ALA A 95 9.90 4.03 -12.20
N VAL A 96 10.72 2.98 -12.30
CA VAL A 96 10.24 1.64 -12.70
C VAL A 96 9.17 1.11 -11.73
N ALA A 97 9.37 1.29 -10.43
CA ALA A 97 8.40 0.88 -9.42
C ALA A 97 7.10 1.69 -9.51
N ALA A 98 7.18 3.01 -9.70
CA ALA A 98 6.02 3.87 -9.91
C ALA A 98 5.23 3.45 -11.15
N GLU A 99 5.92 3.19 -12.26
CA GLU A 99 5.32 2.72 -13.51
C GLU A 99 4.62 1.38 -13.34
N ARG A 100 5.25 0.39 -12.69
CA ARG A 100 4.61 -0.92 -12.42
C ARG A 100 3.35 -0.79 -11.56
N LEU A 101 3.36 0.14 -10.62
CA LEU A 101 2.20 0.44 -9.79
C LEU A 101 1.18 1.32 -10.54
N GLY A 102 1.49 1.91 -11.68
CA GLY A 102 0.57 2.84 -12.37
C GLY A 102 0.44 4.16 -11.63
N ARG A 103 1.56 4.67 -11.11
CA ARG A 103 1.72 6.01 -10.55
C ARG A 103 2.52 6.85 -11.56
N LYS A 104 2.27 8.15 -11.56
CA LYS A 104 3.12 9.12 -12.26
C LYS A 104 4.40 9.33 -11.45
N TRP A 105 5.46 9.83 -12.07
CA TRP A 105 6.71 10.11 -11.37
C TRP A 105 7.47 11.28 -11.99
N ILE A 106 8.32 11.92 -11.18
CA ILE A 106 9.29 12.93 -11.56
C ILE A 106 10.62 12.53 -10.92
N GLY A 107 11.68 12.46 -11.73
CA GLY A 107 13.02 12.11 -11.28
C GLY A 107 14.02 13.21 -11.54
N ILE A 108 14.92 13.42 -10.59
CA ILE A 108 16.05 14.33 -10.72
C ILE A 108 17.31 13.52 -10.43
N GLU A 109 18.30 13.64 -11.30
CA GLU A 109 19.63 13.06 -11.12
C GLU A 109 20.65 14.06 -11.67
N LEU A 110 21.74 14.25 -10.93
CA LEU A 110 22.79 15.21 -11.29
C LEU A 110 23.83 14.60 -12.22
N SER A 111 24.10 13.30 -12.05
CA SER A 111 25.14 12.61 -12.80
C SER A 111 24.63 12.15 -14.16
N GLU A 112 25.18 12.74 -15.22
CA GLU A 112 24.84 12.43 -16.62
C GLU A 112 24.97 10.92 -16.96
N PRO A 113 26.01 10.18 -16.50
CA PRO A 113 26.04 8.72 -16.65
C PRO A 113 24.85 8.00 -16.01
N TYR A 114 24.39 8.44 -14.83
CA TYR A 114 23.22 7.84 -14.18
C TYR A 114 21.91 8.24 -14.86
N CYS A 115 21.80 9.46 -15.40
CA CYS A 115 20.66 9.86 -16.24
C CYS A 115 20.50 8.91 -17.43
N SER A 116 21.59 8.69 -18.18
CA SER A 116 21.60 7.78 -19.34
C SER A 116 21.19 6.35 -18.94
N MET A 117 21.75 5.85 -17.83
CA MET A 117 21.42 4.52 -17.30
C MET A 117 19.95 4.41 -16.88
N ALA A 118 19.42 5.43 -16.21
CA ALA A 118 18.03 5.48 -15.77
C ALA A 118 17.08 5.47 -16.97
N GLU A 119 17.32 6.31 -17.98
CA GLU A 119 16.50 6.38 -19.19
C GLU A 119 16.42 5.04 -19.91
N GLU A 120 17.56 4.40 -20.17
CA GLU A 120 17.62 3.09 -20.83
C GLU A 120 16.84 2.04 -20.04
N ARG A 121 17.09 1.97 -18.73
CA ARG A 121 16.43 1.00 -17.85
C ARG A 121 14.92 1.23 -17.78
N ILE A 122 14.48 2.46 -17.59
CA ILE A 122 13.06 2.80 -17.51
C ILE A 122 12.37 2.45 -18.82
N LYS A 123 12.96 2.80 -19.96
CA LYS A 123 12.41 2.46 -21.29
C LYS A 123 12.27 0.95 -21.46
N ARG A 124 13.33 0.19 -21.17
CA ARG A 124 13.34 -1.27 -21.29
C ARG A 124 12.30 -1.95 -20.39
N GLU A 125 12.22 -1.55 -19.13
CA GLU A 125 11.34 -2.19 -18.13
C GLU A 125 9.87 -1.83 -18.26
N THR A 126 9.56 -0.68 -18.88
CA THR A 126 8.19 -0.14 -18.96
C THR A 126 7.56 -0.27 -20.34
N GLN A 127 8.32 -0.68 -21.35
CA GLN A 127 7.83 -0.82 -22.73
C GLN A 127 6.57 -1.69 -22.82
N GLN A 128 6.56 -2.85 -22.16
CA GLN A 128 5.40 -3.75 -22.15
C GLN A 128 4.21 -3.18 -21.35
N LEU A 129 4.46 -2.39 -20.31
CA LEU A 129 3.39 -1.79 -19.50
C LEU A 129 2.57 -0.78 -20.30
N LYS A 130 3.20 -0.10 -21.26
CA LYS A 130 2.54 0.90 -22.11
C LYS A 130 1.62 0.29 -23.15
N LEU A 131 1.87 -0.96 -23.58
CA LEU A 131 1.06 -1.66 -24.56
C LEU A 131 -0.39 -1.91 -24.09
N PHE A 132 -0.62 -1.99 -22.79
CA PHE A 132 -1.92 -2.35 -22.20
C PHE A 132 -2.64 -1.15 -21.55
N ARG A 133 -2.19 0.09 -21.80
CA ARG A 133 -2.65 1.30 -21.12
C ARG A 133 -3.48 2.27 -21.96
N GLU A 134 -3.99 1.83 -23.11
CA GLU A 134 -4.87 2.62 -24.00
C GLU A 134 -6.34 2.59 -23.57
#